data_AF-A0A3D0W2F3-F1
#
_entry.id   AF-A0A3D0W2F3-F1
#
_cell.length_a   1.000
_cell.length_b   1.000
_cell.length_c   1.000
_cell.angle_alpha   90.00
_cell.angle_beta   90.00
_cell.angle_gamma   90.00
#
_symmetry.space_group_name_H-M   'P 1'
#
loop_
_entity.id
_entity.type
_entity.pdbx_description
1 polymer ?
#
loop_
_entity_poly.entity_id
_entity_poly.type
_entity_poly.pdbx_seq_one_letter_code
_entity_poly.pdbx_strand_id
1 'polypeptide(L)'
;MIIDEKVTLIDSVYEPFTEQMISRIESIIDLSKIDVYISNHSEPDHSGSILEVLKRAPQAKVYASGPAGVRSMMGTYHGIDVLPIKTG
;
A
#
# COMPACT_ATOMS: atom_id res chain seq x y z
N MET A 1 -4.64 -1.49 -9.15
CA MET A 1 -5.83 -1.19 -8.32
C MET A 1 -6.97 -2.08 -8.77
N ILE A 2 -7.73 -2.62 -7.83
CA ILE A 2 -8.95 -3.41 -8.06
C ILE A 2 -10.10 -2.66 -7.37
N ILE A 3 -11.19 -2.43 -8.10
CA ILE A 3 -12.40 -1.79 -7.59
C ILE A 3 -13.50 -2.86 -7.57
N ASP A 4 -13.90 -3.25 -6.37
CA ASP A 4 -14.94 -4.24 -6.10
C ASP A 4 -15.57 -3.91 -4.72
N GLU A 5 -16.18 -4.89 -4.05
CA GLU A 5 -16.69 -4.76 -2.67
C GLU A 5 -15.68 -4.13 -1.70
N LYS A 6 -14.38 -4.35 -1.93
CA LYS A 6 -13.28 -3.65 -1.26
C LYS A 6 -12.30 -3.06 -2.26
N VAL A 7 -12.02 -1.77 -2.15
CA VAL A 7 -11.06 -1.11 -3.04
C VAL A 7 -9.66 -1.48 -2.60
N THR A 8 -8.89 -2.05 -3.52
CA THR A 8 -7.57 -2.61 -3.24
C THR A 8 -6.49 -1.96 -4.09
N LEU A 9 -5.48 -1.40 -3.43
CA LEU A 9 -4.22 -1.00 -4.05
C LEU A 9 -3.20 -2.13 -3.92
N ILE A 10 -2.53 -2.46 -5.01
CA ILE A 10 -1.50 -3.51 -5.06
C ILE A 10 -0.21 -2.82 -5.48
N ASP A 11 0.78 -2.86 -4.58
CA ASP A 11 2.00 -2.07 -4.60
C ASP A 11 1.73 -0.56 -4.77
N SER A 12 2.78 0.22 -4.60
CA SER A 12 2.83 1.64 -4.93
C SER A 12 4.09 1.92 -5.75
N VAL A 13 4.59 3.15 -5.71
CA VAL A 13 5.72 3.58 -6.53
C VAL A 13 6.82 4.14 -5.66
N TYR A 14 7.98 4.37 -6.28
CA TYR A 14 9.04 5.15 -5.69
C TYR A 14 8.54 6.55 -5.30
N GLU A 15 8.97 7.03 -4.12
CA GLU A 15 8.47 8.24 -3.47
C GLU A 15 8.37 9.48 -4.40
N PRO A 16 9.33 9.79 -5.28
CA PRO A 16 9.24 10.94 -6.19
C PRO A 16 8.07 10.90 -7.18
N PHE A 17 7.48 9.72 -7.43
CA PHE A 17 6.33 9.54 -8.32
C PHE A 17 4.99 9.47 -7.57
N THR A 18 4.99 9.68 -6.24
CA THR A 18 3.79 9.60 -5.38
C THR A 18 2.64 10.44 -5.91
N GLU A 19 2.85 11.74 -6.15
CA GLU A 19 1.80 12.65 -6.61
C GLU A 19 1.26 12.28 -7.99
N GLN A 20 2.11 11.75 -8.87
CA GLN A 20 1.68 11.25 -10.18
C GLN A 20 0.78 10.01 -10.04
N MET A 21 1.13 9.09 -9.15
CA MET A 21 0.31 7.91 -8.86
C MET A 21 -1.05 8.33 -8.25
N ILE A 22 -1.05 9.23 -7.27
CA ILE A 22 -2.26 9.74 -6.62
C ILE A 22 -3.18 10.41 -7.64
N SER A 23 -2.66 11.31 -8.47
CA SER A 23 -3.46 11.97 -9.52
C SER A 23 -4.12 10.97 -10.48
N ARG A 24 -3.41 9.89 -10.84
CA ARG A 24 -3.97 8.82 -11.67
C ARG A 24 -5.08 8.05 -10.96
N ILE A 25 -4.89 7.72 -9.69
CA ILE A 25 -5.92 7.03 -8.88
C ILE A 25 -7.15 7.91 -8.70
N GLU A 26 -6.96 9.18 -8.31
CA GLU A 26 -8.02 10.16 -8.07
C GLU A 26 -8.84 10.50 -9.33
N SER A 27 -8.26 10.29 -10.52
CA SER A 27 -9.01 10.40 -11.78
C SER A 27 -10.07 9.30 -11.96
N ILE A 28 -10.00 8.22 -11.17
CA ILE A 28 -10.87 7.05 -11.23
C ILE A 28 -11.73 6.93 -9.97
N ILE A 29 -11.13 7.13 -8.79
CA ILE A 29 -11.80 6.96 -7.49
C ILE A 29 -11.16 7.86 -6.43
N ASP A 30 -11.96 8.33 -5.48
CA ASP A 30 -11.47 8.98 -4.27
C ASP A 30 -10.50 8.05 -3.52
N LEU A 31 -9.27 8.52 -3.33
CA LEU A 31 -8.19 7.74 -2.73
C LEU A 31 -8.50 7.33 -1.29
N SER A 32 -9.32 8.11 -0.58
CA SER A 32 -9.80 7.78 0.76
C SER A 32 -10.71 6.55 0.79
N LYS A 33 -11.13 5.99 -0.35
CA LYS A 33 -11.92 4.77 -0.43
C LYS A 33 -11.09 3.48 -0.41
N ILE A 34 -9.76 3.56 -0.44
CA ILE A 34 -8.91 2.37 -0.40
C ILE A 34 -9.10 1.65 0.95
N ASP A 35 -9.56 0.40 0.89
CA ASP A 35 -9.77 -0.46 2.06
C ASP A 35 -8.57 -1.38 2.33
N VAL A 36 -7.82 -1.69 1.27
CA VAL A 36 -6.76 -2.70 1.29
C VAL A 36 -5.55 -2.19 0.53
N TYR A 37 -4.37 -2.33 1.14
CA TYR A 37 -3.07 -2.20 0.49
C TYR A 37 -2.36 -3.55 0.53
N ILE A 38 -1.94 -4.07 -0.62
CA ILE A 38 -1.15 -5.29 -0.73
C ILE A 38 0.27 -4.92 -1.15
N SER A 39 1.27 -5.25 -0.34
CA SER A 39 2.68 -5.22 -0.74
C SER A 39 3.08 -6.61 -1.22
N ASN A 40 3.31 -6.72 -2.53
CA ASN A 40 3.99 -7.88 -3.12
C ASN A 40 5.51 -7.70 -3.00
N HIS A 41 5.99 -6.48 -3.23
CA HIS A 41 7.39 -6.09 -3.13
C HIS A 41 7.55 -5.02 -2.06
N SER A 42 8.56 -5.17 -1.22
CA SER A 42 8.80 -4.29 -0.07
C SER A 42 9.92 -3.29 -0.32
N GLU A 43 10.54 -3.34 -1.50
CA GLU A 43 11.56 -2.42 -1.94
C GLU A 43 10.94 -1.02 -2.18
N PRO A 44 11.67 0.07 -1.88
CA PRO A 44 11.11 1.43 -1.97
C PRO A 44 10.62 1.85 -3.36
N ASP A 45 11.07 1.20 -4.43
CA ASP A 45 10.58 1.43 -5.78
C ASP A 45 9.15 0.91 -6.02
N HIS A 46 8.66 0.00 -5.16
CA HIS A 46 7.31 -0.55 -5.17
C HIS A 46 6.49 -0.22 -3.91
N SER A 47 7.10 0.38 -2.88
CA SER A 47 6.43 0.67 -1.61
C SER A 47 6.63 2.10 -1.11
N GLY A 48 7.42 2.91 -1.84
CA GLY A 48 7.84 4.26 -1.45
C GLY A 48 6.70 5.20 -1.09
N SER A 49 5.53 5.07 -1.72
CA SER A 49 4.38 5.95 -1.47
C SER A 49 3.46 5.47 -0.35
N ILE A 50 3.74 4.36 0.36
CA ILE A 50 2.79 3.75 1.30
C ILE A 50 2.35 4.70 2.41
N LEU A 51 3.26 5.49 2.99
CA LEU A 51 2.92 6.41 4.08
C LEU A 51 1.92 7.48 3.63
N GLU A 52 2.08 7.96 2.41
CA GLU A 52 1.24 9.01 1.84
C GLU A 52 -0.12 8.46 1.36
N VAL A 53 -0.17 7.18 0.98
CA VAL A 53 -1.43 6.44 0.79
C VAL A 53 -2.16 6.28 2.13
N LEU A 54 -1.50 5.79 3.17
CA LEU A 54 -2.12 5.57 4.49
C LEU A 54 -2.55 6.87 5.18
N LYS A 55 -1.89 7.99 4.90
CA LYS A 55 -2.33 9.31 5.35
C LYS A 55 -3.68 9.72 4.76
N ARG A 56 -3.93 9.38 3.50
CA ARG A 56 -5.19 9.70 2.79
C ARG A 56 -6.27 8.63 2.99
N ALA A 57 -5.87 7.39 3.21
CA ALA A 57 -6.74 6.23 3.49
C ALA A 57 -6.34 5.55 4.81
N PRO A 58 -6.55 6.22 5.96
CA PRO A 58 -6.09 5.74 7.27
C PRO A 58 -6.76 4.44 7.73
N GLN A 59 -7.89 4.06 7.15
CA GLN A 59 -8.58 2.81 7.41
C GLN A 59 -8.03 1.62 6.61
N ALA A 60 -7.17 1.86 5.62
CA ALA A 60 -6.66 0.81 4.74
C ALA A 60 -5.83 -0.20 5.54
N LYS A 61 -6.11 -1.50 5.33
CA LYS A 61 -5.33 -2.58 5.92
C LYS A 61 -4.19 -2.97 5.01
N VAL A 62 -2.97 -3.01 5.55
CA VAL A 62 -1.77 -3.41 4.81
C VAL A 62 -1.54 -4.91 4.96
N TYR A 63 -1.28 -5.59 3.85
CA TYR A 63 -0.97 -7.01 3.80
C TYR A 63 0.37 -7.24 3.10
N ALA A 64 1.17 -8.18 3.61
CA ALA A 64 2.42 -8.62 3.00
C ALA A 64 2.70 -10.09 3.29
N SER A 65 3.65 -10.70 2.57
CA SER A 65 4.07 -12.07 2.82
C SER A 65 4.69 -12.22 4.21
N GLY A 66 4.18 -13.18 4.99
CA GLY A 66 4.69 -13.48 6.33
C GLY A 66 5.82 -14.52 6.31
N PRO A 67 6.89 -14.36 7.11
CA PRO A 67 7.19 -13.23 7.98
C PRO A 67 8.12 -12.18 7.31
N ALA A 68 8.71 -12.49 6.16
CA ALA A 68 9.78 -11.68 5.57
C ALA A 68 9.28 -10.31 5.06
N GLY A 69 8.20 -10.29 4.28
CA GLY A 69 7.61 -9.05 3.76
C GLY A 69 7.10 -8.15 4.89
N VAL A 70 6.43 -8.73 5.89
CA VAL A 70 6.01 -7.99 7.11
C VAL A 70 7.21 -7.31 7.79
N ARG A 71 8.30 -8.04 8.04
CA ARG A 71 9.51 -7.47 8.64
C ARG A 71 10.14 -6.38 7.77
N SER A 72 10.18 -6.57 6.45
CA SER A 72 10.73 -5.58 5.53
C SER A 72 9.92 -4.29 5.56
N MET A 73 8.59 -4.40 5.43
CA MET A 73 7.70 -3.25 5.42
C MET A 73 7.75 -2.46 6.73
N MET A 74 7.65 -3.13 7.88
CA MET A 74 7.71 -2.45 9.19
C MET A 74 9.12 -1.96 9.55
N GLY A 75 10.16 -2.56 8.96
CA GLY A 75 11.55 -2.12 9.11
C GLY A 75 11.85 -0.86 8.30
N THR A 76 11.31 -0.75 7.09
CA THR A 76 11.49 0.40 6.19
C THR A 76 10.56 1.56 6.54
N TYR A 77 9.30 1.27 6.88
CA TYR A 77 8.27 2.28 7.14
C TYR A 77 7.81 2.20 8.60
N HIS A 78 8.14 3.21 9.38
CA HIS A 78 7.80 3.23 10.81
C HIS A 78 6.35 3.64 11.05
N GLY A 79 5.72 3.02 12.05
CA GLY A 79 4.37 3.39 12.50
C GLY A 79 3.23 2.78 11.67
N ILE A 80 3.51 1.83 10.77
CA ILE A 80 2.49 1.07 10.06
C ILE A 80 2.27 -0.29 10.72
N ASP A 81 1.02 -0.77 10.67
CA ASP A 81 0.68 -2.16 11.01
C ASP A 81 0.53 -2.97 9.71
N VAL A 82 1.12 -4.16 9.67
CA VAL A 82 1.17 -5.01 8.47
C VAL A 82 0.72 -6.42 8.81
N LEU A 83 -0.40 -6.84 8.21
CA LEU A 83 -0.99 -8.15 8.44
C LEU A 83 -0.28 -9.22 7.60
N PRO A 84 0.21 -10.32 8.22
CA PRO A 84 0.87 -11.40 7.50
C PRO A 84 -0.12 -12.20 6.66
N ILE A 85 0.26 -12.54 5.44
CA ILE A 85 -0.38 -13.58 4.62
C ILE A 85 0.55 -14.79 4.55
N LYS A 86 -0.01 -16.00 4.74
CA LYS A 86 0.72 -17.25 4.53
C LYS A 86 0.92 -17.49 3.04
N THR A 87 2.17 -17.62 2.62
CA THR A 87 2.51 -18.25 1.35
C THR A 87 2.50 -19.76 1.54
N GLY A 88 1.89 -20.49 0.60
CA GLY A 88 1.80 -21.95 0.63
C GLY A 88 3.15 -22.65 0.52
#